data_AF-A0ABD0T045-F1
#
_entry.id   AF-A0ABD0T045-F1
#
_cell.length_a   1.000
_cell.length_b   1.000
_cell.length_c   1.000
_cell.angle_alpha   90.00
_cell.angle_beta   90.00
_cell.angle_gamma   90.00
#
_symmetry.space_group_name_H-M   'P 1'
#
loop_
_entity.id
_entity.type
_entity.pdbx_description
1 polymer ?
#
loop_
_entity_poly.entity_id
_entity_poly.type
_entity_poly.pdbx_seq_one_letter_code
_entity_poly.pdbx_strand_id
1 'polypeptide(L)'
;MDTVVKSMLEEEPEEEKKGIVFLGRDLSKIPCFRESFLYGIATGVGVGLATFLKTSKPMRSQHIGFGTFTMSTLIYWSYCRYQWSKQRFDAQLLQEALKDKIKYEGTAVERELESKGVLKSA
;
A
#
# COMPACT_ATOMS: atom_id res chain seq x y z
N MET A 1 25.26 -26.63 10.56
CA MET A 1 25.13 -25.15 10.44
C MET A 1 23.67 -24.74 10.22
N ASP A 2 22.73 -25.67 10.39
CA ASP A 2 21.36 -25.60 9.86
C ASP A 2 20.33 -25.09 10.89
N THR A 3 20.74 -25.01 12.16
CA THR A 3 19.94 -24.49 13.26
C THR A 3 19.86 -22.96 13.30
N VAL A 4 20.85 -22.24 12.76
CA VAL A 4 20.89 -20.76 12.77
C VAL A 4 20.00 -20.16 11.68
N VAL A 5 19.79 -20.88 10.57
CA VAL A 5 18.86 -20.47 9.50
C VAL A 5 17.42 -20.71 9.92
N LYS A 6 17.15 -21.75 10.73
CA LYS A 6 15.83 -22.05 11.26
C LYS A 6 15.29 -20.93 12.16
N SER A 7 16.15 -20.28 12.96
CA SER A 7 15.76 -19.13 13.77
C SER A 7 15.49 -17.83 12.98
N MET A 8 15.88 -17.77 11.70
CA MET A 8 15.52 -16.65 10.82
C MET A 8 14.22 -16.90 10.04
N LEU A 9 13.68 -18.12 10.11
CA LEU A 9 12.48 -18.57 9.38
C LEU A 9 11.37 -19.05 10.32
N GLU A 10 11.38 -18.65 11.59
CA GLU A 10 10.17 -18.71 12.41
C GLU A 10 9.36 -17.44 12.12
N GLU A 11 8.56 -17.54 11.07
CA GLU A 11 7.25 -16.90 11.00
C GLU A 11 6.48 -17.28 12.27
N GLU A 12 6.58 -16.45 13.31
CA GLU A 12 5.69 -16.51 14.45
C GLU A 12 4.43 -15.68 14.17
N PRO A 13 3.26 -16.21 14.59
CA PRO A 13 2.06 -16.29 13.78
C PRO A 13 1.22 -15.02 13.79
N GLU A 14 0.42 -14.89 12.72
CA GLU A 14 -0.82 -14.13 12.73
C GLU A 14 -1.68 -14.55 13.92
N GLU A 15 -1.88 -13.68 14.92
CA GLU A 15 -3.14 -13.72 15.66
C GLU A 15 -3.55 -12.36 16.25
N GLU A 16 -4.87 -12.17 16.20
CA GLU A 16 -5.67 -11.12 16.83
C GLU A 16 -5.72 -9.72 16.19
N LYS A 17 -6.34 -9.66 15.00
CA LYS A 17 -6.97 -8.44 14.49
C LYS A 17 -8.29 -8.13 15.20
N LYS A 18 -8.24 -7.75 16.48
CA LYS A 18 -9.28 -6.89 17.04
C LYS A 18 -8.94 -5.46 16.62
N GLY A 19 -9.81 -4.88 15.78
CA GLY A 19 -9.61 -3.56 15.20
C GLY A 19 -9.40 -2.50 16.28
N ILE A 20 -8.18 -1.97 16.37
CA ILE A 20 -7.86 -0.86 17.24
C ILE A 20 -8.40 0.40 16.55
N VAL A 21 -9.39 1.04 17.17
CA VAL A 21 -9.99 2.30 16.72
C VAL A 21 -9.03 3.44 17.06
N PHE A 22 -7.98 3.61 16.26
CA PHE A 22 -7.04 4.71 16.42
C PHE A 22 -7.39 5.80 15.39
N LEU A 23 -7.84 6.97 15.89
CA LEU A 23 -8.35 8.12 15.11
C LEU A 23 -9.72 7.94 14.43
N GLY A 24 -10.73 7.41 15.13
CA GLY A 24 -12.14 7.54 14.73
C GLY A 24 -12.50 6.99 13.34
N ARG A 25 -11.63 6.16 12.76
CA ARG A 25 -11.77 5.54 11.44
C ARG A 25 -11.16 4.14 11.54
N ASP A 26 -11.92 3.11 11.18
CA ASP A 26 -11.47 1.72 11.28
C ASP A 26 -10.20 1.46 10.46
N LEU A 27 -9.08 1.25 11.15
CA LEU A 27 -7.82 0.80 10.53
C LEU A 27 -7.96 -0.57 9.86
N SER A 28 -8.93 -1.39 10.28
CA SER A 28 -9.25 -2.67 9.64
C SER A 28 -9.80 -2.53 8.22
N LYS A 29 -10.30 -1.36 7.82
CA LYS A 29 -10.80 -1.12 6.45
C LYS A 29 -9.74 -0.52 5.52
N ILE A 30 -8.55 -0.18 6.02
CA ILE A 30 -7.52 0.53 5.29
C ILE A 30 -6.35 -0.44 5.03
N PRO A 31 -6.29 -1.11 3.86
CA PRO A 31 -5.24 -2.07 3.55
C PRO A 31 -3.83 -1.44 3.61
N CYS A 32 -3.71 -0.14 3.32
CA CYS A 32 -2.43 0.60 3.40
C CYS A 32 -1.75 0.52 4.78
N PHE A 33 -2.47 0.51 5.90
CA PHE A 33 -1.82 0.50 7.23
C PHE A 33 -1.15 -0.85 7.50
N ARG A 34 -1.86 -1.94 7.19
CA ARG A 34 -1.37 -3.31 7.43
C ARG A 34 -0.11 -3.58 6.62
N GLU A 35 -0.14 -3.27 5.33
CA GLU A 35 1.00 -3.50 4.44
C GLU A 35 2.19 -2.62 4.84
N SER A 36 1.97 -1.32 5.06
CA SER A 36 3.06 -0.41 5.49
C SER A 36 3.74 -0.86 6.77
N PHE A 37 2.97 -1.38 7.73
CA PHE A 37 3.49 -1.83 9.01
C PHE A 37 4.24 -3.17 8.89
N LEU A 38 3.71 -4.12 8.12
CA LEU A 38 4.38 -5.41 7.86
C LEU A 38 5.70 -5.21 7.10
N TYR A 39 5.68 -4.43 6.01
CA TYR A 39 6.90 -4.05 5.30
C TYR A 39 7.84 -3.22 6.20
N GLY A 40 7.27 -2.37 7.06
CA GLY A 40 8.01 -1.66 8.09
C GLY A 40 8.82 -2.61 8.97
N ILE A 41 8.15 -3.57 9.62
CA ILE A 41 8.79 -4.53 10.53
C ILE A 41 9.81 -5.36 9.77
N ALA A 42 9.45 -5.91 8.60
CA ALA A 42 10.35 -6.73 7.81
C ALA A 42 11.63 -5.98 7.42
N THR A 43 11.50 -4.73 6.98
CA THR A 43 12.65 -3.88 6.63
C THR A 43 13.45 -3.44 7.86
N GLY A 44 12.78 -3.11 8.96
CA GLY A 44 13.40 -2.74 10.24
C GLY A 44 14.23 -3.88 10.83
N VAL A 45 13.67 -5.08 10.89
CA VAL A 45 14.34 -6.29 11.37
C VAL A 45 15.47 -6.68 10.42
N GLY A 46 15.24 -6.69 9.11
CA GLY A 46 16.26 -7.01 8.11
C GLY A 46 17.48 -6.09 8.19
N VAL A 47 17.26 -4.76 8.27
CA VAL A 47 18.36 -3.79 8.39
C VAL A 47 18.99 -3.83 9.79
N GLY A 48 18.20 -4.03 10.84
CA GLY A 48 18.69 -4.18 12.21
C GLY A 48 19.67 -5.35 12.34
N LEU A 49 19.30 -6.52 11.81
CA LEU A 49 20.15 -7.72 11.79
C LEU A 49 21.40 -7.53 10.93
N ALA A 50 21.26 -6.95 9.73
CA ALA A 50 22.42 -6.65 8.87
C ALA A 50 23.42 -5.72 9.57
N THR A 51 22.92 -4.69 10.27
CA THR A 51 23.77 -3.73 11.00
C THR A 51 24.38 -4.37 12.25
N PHE A 52 23.65 -5.26 12.92
CA PHE A 52 24.15 -6.04 14.05
C PHE A 52 25.33 -6.94 13.64
N LEU A 53 25.22 -7.65 12.54
CA LEU A 53 26.31 -8.50 12.02
C LEU A 53 27.56 -7.69 11.66
N LYS A 54 27.38 -6.47 11.12
CA LYS A 54 28.51 -5.60 10.74
C LYS A 54 29.21 -4.92 11.92
N THR A 55 28.47 -4.53 12.95
CA THR A 55 28.99 -3.69 14.04
C THR A 55 29.13 -4.43 15.38
N SER A 56 28.51 -5.60 15.54
CA SER A 56 28.45 -6.43 16.77
C SER A 56 28.00 -5.70 18.04
N LYS A 57 27.41 -4.50 17.92
CA LYS A 57 26.91 -3.71 19.05
C LYS A 57 25.37 -3.66 19.02
N PRO A 58 24.68 -4.32 19.96
CA PRO A 58 23.21 -4.41 19.95
C PRO A 58 22.52 -3.05 20.14
N MET A 59 23.04 -2.18 21.02
CA MET A 59 22.47 -0.85 21.27
C MET A 59 22.42 0.03 20.01
N ARG A 60 23.46 -0.02 19.18
CA ARG A 60 23.50 0.76 17.92
C ARG A 60 22.55 0.17 16.87
N SER A 61 22.45 -1.16 16.80
CA SER A 61 21.54 -1.83 15.88
C SER A 61 20.07 -1.51 16.20
N GLN A 62 19.68 -1.45 17.47
CA GLN A 62 18.30 -1.11 17.86
C GLN A 62 17.89 0.30 17.41
N HIS A 63 18.70 1.31 17.69
CA HIS A 63 18.39 2.69 17.26
C HIS A 63 18.29 2.81 15.74
N ILE A 64 19.16 2.11 15.00
CA ILE A 64 19.14 2.10 13.54
C ILE A 64 17.92 1.34 13.02
N GLY A 65 17.58 0.18 13.58
CA GLY A 65 16.42 -0.62 13.22
C GLY A 65 15.09 0.10 13.48
N PHE A 66 14.95 0.80 14.61
CA PHE A 66 13.80 1.65 14.87
C PHE A 66 13.73 2.83 13.88
N GLY A 67 14.86 3.47 13.59
CA GLY A 67 14.93 4.55 12.62
C GLY A 67 14.50 4.10 11.22
N THR A 68 14.97 2.94 10.76
CA THR A 68 14.62 2.40 9.45
C THR A 68 13.17 1.94 9.39
N PHE A 69 12.67 1.31 10.46
CA PHE A 69 11.26 0.95 10.62
C PHE A 69 10.34 2.18 10.49
N THR A 70 10.60 3.23 11.27
CA THR A 70 9.77 4.45 11.23
C THR A 70 9.84 5.13 9.86
N MET A 71 11.03 5.22 9.26
CA MET A 71 11.22 5.81 7.94
C MET A 71 10.47 5.03 6.85
N SER A 72 10.60 3.70 6.82
CA SER A 72 9.97 2.87 5.80
C SER A 72 8.45 2.87 5.93
N THR A 73 7.92 2.82 7.15
CA THR A 73 6.47 2.95 7.38
C THR A 73 5.94 4.30 6.91
N LEU A 74 6.61 5.42 7.18
CA LEU A 74 6.17 6.74 6.74
C LEU A 74 6.20 6.90 5.21
N ILE A 75 7.25 6.39 4.56
CA ILE A 75 7.38 6.42 3.09
C ILE A 75 6.25 5.59 2.46
N TYR A 76 6.06 4.35 2.90
CA TYR A 76 5.04 3.48 2.31
C TYR A 76 3.62 3.99 2.57
N TRP A 77 3.37 4.51 3.76
CA TRP A 77 2.10 5.11 4.14
C TRP A 77 1.72 6.29 3.25
N SER A 78 2.64 7.25 3.09
CA SER A 78 2.42 8.44 2.27
C SER A 78 2.21 8.07 0.79
N TYR A 79 3.00 7.14 0.27
CA TYR A 79 2.85 6.63 -1.10
C TYR A 79 1.49 5.93 -1.32
N CYS A 80 1.12 5.01 -0.44
CA CYS A 80 -0.14 4.28 -0.55
C CYS A 80 -1.35 5.22 -0.44
N ARG A 81 -1.28 6.23 0.44
CA ARG A 81 -2.34 7.24 0.58
C ARG A 81 -2.50 8.09 -0.68
N TYR A 82 -1.38 8.49 -1.29
CA TYR A 82 -1.39 9.26 -2.53
C TYR A 82 -2.02 8.45 -3.67
N GLN A 83 -1.56 7.21 -3.86
CA GLN A 83 -2.08 6.34 -4.91
C GLN A 83 -3.57 6.03 -4.71
N TRP A 84 -4.01 5.78 -3.47
CA TRP A 84 -5.42 5.59 -3.16
C TRP A 84 -6.27 6.79 -3.57
N SER A 85 -5.81 8.01 -3.25
CA SER A 85 -6.52 9.23 -3.64
C SER A 85 -6.63 9.36 -5.16
N LYS A 86 -5.54 9.07 -5.86
CA LYS A 86 -5.48 9.13 -7.32
C LYS A 86 -6.42 8.10 -7.97
N GLN A 87 -6.34 6.83 -7.55
CA GLN A 87 -7.21 5.78 -8.08
C GLN A 87 -8.68 6.04 -7.81
N ARG A 88 -9.01 6.66 -6.67
CA ARG A 88 -10.41 7.02 -6.38
C ARG A 88 -10.94 8.05 -7.36
N PHE A 89 -10.12 9.03 -7.71
CA PHE A 89 -10.45 10.06 -8.69
C PHE A 89 -10.59 9.46 -10.09
N ASP A 90 -9.65 8.62 -10.51
CA ASP A 90 -9.69 7.96 -11.82
C ASP A 90 -10.92 7.03 -11.95
N ALA A 91 -11.28 6.31 -10.89
CA ALA A 91 -12.48 5.47 -10.88
C ALA A 91 -13.77 6.28 -11.01
N GLN A 92 -13.85 7.46 -10.40
CA GLN A 92 -15.01 8.36 -10.54
C GLN A 92 -15.12 8.90 -11.97
N LEU A 93 -14.00 9.36 -12.53
CA LEU A 93 -13.94 9.85 -13.90
C LEU A 93 -14.34 8.76 -14.92
N LEU A 94 -13.84 7.54 -14.74
CA LEU A 94 -14.21 6.40 -15.58
C LEU A 94 -15.68 6.03 -15.44
N GLN A 95 -16.26 6.09 -14.24
CA GLN A 95 -17.68 5.84 -14.04
C GLN A 95 -18.57 6.87 -14.73
N GLU A 96 -18.17 8.14 -14.75
CA GLU A 96 -18.88 9.19 -15.48
C GLU A 96 -18.78 8.96 -17.00
N ALA A 97 -17.58 8.69 -17.51
CA ALA A 97 -17.38 8.38 -18.92
C ALA A 97 -18.19 7.15 -19.38
N LEU A 98 -18.27 6.10 -18.56
CA LEU A 98 -19.07 4.91 -18.85
C LEU A 98 -20.57 5.20 -18.85
N LYS A 99 -21.08 6.03 -17.93
CA LYS A 99 -22.50 6.42 -17.91
C LYS A 99 -22.89 7.22 -19.13
N ASP A 100 -22.03 8.14 -19.57
CA ASP A 100 -22.27 8.92 -20.79
C ASP A 100 -22.28 8.02 -22.02
N LYS A 101 -21.35 7.05 -22.10
CA LYS A 101 -21.36 6.03 -23.17
C LYS A 101 -22.68 5.25 -23.20
N ILE A 102 -23.13 4.69 -22.08
CA ILE A 102 -24.37 3.92 -21.98
C ILE A 102 -25.59 4.76 -22.38
N LYS A 103 -25.57 6.07 -22.09
CA LYS A 103 -26.69 6.96 -22.41
C LYS A 103 -26.85 7.22 -23.91
N TYR A 104 -25.75 7.26 -24.67
CA TYR A 104 -25.76 7.57 -26.10
C TYR A 104 -25.66 6.35 -27.01
N GLU A 105 -25.37 5.17 -26.46
CA GLU A 105 -25.29 3.91 -27.20
C GLU A 105 -26.52 3.71 -28.10
N GLY A 106 -26.29 3.63 -29.42
CA GLY A 106 -27.32 3.40 -30.43
C GLY A 106 -28.11 4.64 -30.89
N THR A 107 -27.77 5.84 -30.41
CA THR A 107 -28.41 7.10 -30.86
C THR A 107 -27.64 7.78 -32.00
N ALA A 108 -28.31 8.58 -32.83
CA ALA A 108 -27.63 9.36 -33.88
C ALA A 108 -26.57 10.33 -33.31
N VAL A 109 -26.73 10.73 -32.05
CA VAL A 109 -25.81 11.59 -31.29
C VAL A 109 -24.45 10.92 -31.09
N GLU A 110 -24.37 9.59 -31.02
CA GLU A 110 -23.11 8.84 -30.93
C GLU A 110 -22.21 9.11 -32.14
N ARG A 111 -22.77 9.05 -33.36
CA ARG A 111 -22.04 9.31 -34.61
C ARG A 111 -21.56 10.76 -34.71
N GLU A 112 -22.35 11.70 -34.20
CA GLU A 112 -21.95 13.11 -34.13
C GLU A 112 -20.80 13.34 -33.14
N LEU A 113 -20.81 12.66 -31.98
CA LEU A 113 -19.75 12.75 -30.98
C LEU A 113 -18.45 12.06 -31.43
N GLU A 114 -18.57 10.96 -32.19
CA GLU A 114 -17.44 10.26 -32.80
C GLU A 114 -16.81 11.09 -33.93
N SER A 115 -17.62 11.72 -34.79
CA SER A 115 -17.11 12.63 -35.84
C SER A 115 -16.39 13.86 -35.28
N LYS A 116 -16.81 14.34 -34.09
CA LYS A 116 -16.15 15.43 -33.36
C LYS A 116 -14.92 14.96 -32.56
N GLY A 117 -14.62 13.66 -32.52
CA GLY A 117 -13.47 13.08 -31.82
C GLY A 117 -13.58 13.09 -30.29
N VAL A 118 -14.78 13.35 -29.74
CA VAL A 118 -15.02 13.44 -28.29
C VAL A 118 -15.18 12.05 -27.67
N LEU A 119 -15.71 11.10 -28.44
CA LEU A 119 -15.88 9.71 -28.05
C LEU A 119 -15.09 8.83 -29.01
N LYS A 120 -14.11 8.10 -28.49
CA LYS A 120 -13.45 7.02 -29.22
C LYS A 120 -14.24 5.73 -28.95
N SER A 121 -14.73 5.09 -30.00
CA SER A 121 -15.25 3.72 -29.94
C SER A 121 -14.05 2.78 -29.79
N ALA A 122 -14.13 1.85 -28.83
CA ALA A 122 -13.04 0.92 -28.52
C ALA A 122 -12.92 -0.16 -29.59
#